data_AF-A0A166NFP7-F1
#
_entry.id   AF-A0A166NFP7-F1
#
_cell.length_a   1.000
_cell.length_b   1.000
_cell.length_c   1.000
_cell.angle_alpha   90.00
_cell.angle_beta   90.00
_cell.angle_gamma   90.00
#
_symmetry.space_group_name_H-M   'P 1'
#
loop_
_entity.id
_entity.type
_entity.pdbx_description
1 polymer ?
#
loop_
_entity_poly.entity_id
_entity_poly.type
_entity_poly.pdbx_seq_one_letter_code
_entity_poly.pdbx_strand_id
1 'polypeptide(L)'
;ELSEDDLNALRGFAFKTEQHATRNMFESLPNYFPGVKTGTHDNNRARVTFLSGIKPTRYDCCADSCVLFVGRHEKLDKCPTCAKARYTEDGKPVKQFAYLPIIPRLIALYKNEATAQRQFYRDEATKTYQRDTLRDYIDGDHYRELLHKEVHLDGLPLGYRFFADMRDIALGLSTDGFAPFKKRKQTC
;
A
#
# COMPACT_ATOMS: atom_id res chain seq x y z
N GLU A 1 9.84 24.58 -1.63
CA GLU A 1 10.92 23.88 -0.90
C GLU A 1 10.45 23.60 0.53
N LEU A 2 10.99 22.58 1.19
CA LEU A 2 10.62 22.23 2.57
C LEU A 2 11.30 23.20 3.56
N SER A 3 10.59 23.63 4.60
CA SER A 3 11.19 24.46 5.66
C SER A 3 12.08 23.61 6.58
N GLU A 4 12.94 24.25 7.37
CA GLU A 4 13.71 23.54 8.42
C GLU A 4 12.80 22.85 9.44
N ASP A 5 11.65 23.45 9.77
CA ASP A 5 10.67 22.81 10.66
C ASP A 5 10.06 21.56 10.02
N ASP A 6 9.83 21.56 8.70
CA ASP A 6 9.40 20.38 7.96
C ASP A 6 10.46 19.29 8.00
N LEU A 7 11.71 19.64 7.73
CA LEU A 7 12.82 18.70 7.79
C LEU A 7 12.98 18.10 9.18
N ASN A 8 12.85 18.90 10.25
CA ASN A 8 12.93 18.43 11.62
C ASN A 8 11.77 17.49 11.99
N ALA A 9 10.54 17.80 11.57
CA ALA A 9 9.39 16.92 11.76
C ALA A 9 9.56 15.58 11.01
N LEU A 10 10.04 15.62 9.76
CA LEU A 10 10.31 14.44 8.95
C LEU A 10 11.40 13.56 9.57
N ARG A 11 12.53 14.16 9.97
CA ARG A 11 13.64 13.45 10.65
C ARG A 11 13.18 12.83 11.97
N GLY A 12 12.41 13.57 12.77
CA GLY A 12 11.87 13.06 14.03
C GLY A 12 10.93 11.86 13.81
N PHE A 13 10.03 11.95 12.82
CA PHE A 13 9.15 10.83 12.46
C PHE A 13 9.93 9.61 11.94
N ALA A 14 10.90 9.83 11.06
CA ALA A 14 11.74 8.78 10.50
C ALA A 14 12.54 8.06 11.60
N PHE A 15 13.25 8.81 12.46
CA PHE A 15 14.00 8.26 13.58
C PHE A 15 13.12 7.35 14.45
N LYS A 16 11.94 7.83 14.85
CA LYS A 16 11.06 7.03 15.70
C LYS A 16 10.59 5.75 15.00
N THR A 17 10.31 5.83 13.70
CA THR A 17 9.73 4.73 12.92
C THR A 17 10.77 3.67 12.57
N GLU A 18 11.93 4.09 12.08
CA GLU A 18 13.04 3.23 11.67
C GLU A 18 13.76 2.59 12.85
N GLN A 19 13.90 3.31 13.96
CA GLN A 19 14.54 2.79 15.18
C GLN A 19 13.55 2.10 16.13
N HIS A 20 12.29 1.97 15.73
CA HIS A 20 11.22 1.41 16.56
C HIS A 20 11.12 2.03 17.97
N ALA A 21 11.46 3.32 18.08
CA ALA A 21 11.47 4.03 19.34
C ALA A 21 10.06 4.06 19.95
N THR A 22 9.98 3.78 21.25
CA THR A 22 8.75 3.98 22.00
C THR A 22 8.41 5.47 22.04
N ARG A 23 7.13 5.79 22.27
CA ARG A 23 6.68 7.18 22.41
C ARG A 23 7.45 7.91 23.52
N ASN A 24 7.59 7.26 24.68
CA ASN A 24 8.28 7.82 25.84
C ASN A 24 9.76 8.08 25.54
N MET A 25 10.44 7.16 24.84
CA MET A 25 11.84 7.34 24.44
C MET A 25 12.01 8.50 23.47
N PHE A 26 11.10 8.65 22.50
CA PHE A 26 11.14 9.76 21.56
C PHE A 26 10.90 11.11 22.24
N GLU A 27 9.92 11.17 23.13
CA GLU A 27 9.56 12.38 23.87
C GLU A 27 10.61 12.76 24.93
N SER A 28 11.45 11.81 25.38
CA SER A 28 12.55 12.11 26.31
C SER A 28 13.83 12.63 25.64
N LEU A 29 13.97 12.50 24.31
CA LEU A 29 15.17 12.95 23.58
C LEU A 29 15.60 14.39 23.89
N PRO A 30 14.71 15.40 23.91
CA PRO A 30 15.11 16.77 24.20
C PRO A 30 15.68 16.96 25.61
N ASN A 31 15.34 16.09 26.56
CA ASN A 31 15.85 16.16 27.94
C ASN A 31 17.34 15.79 28.02
N TYR A 32 17.80 14.87 27.17
CA TYR A 32 19.19 14.43 27.10
C TYR A 32 20.00 15.21 26.06
N PHE A 33 19.32 15.77 25.06
CA PHE A 33 19.94 16.50 23.95
C PHE A 33 19.22 17.85 23.74
N PRO A 34 19.53 18.89 24.55
CA PRO A 34 18.78 20.15 24.57
C PRO A 34 18.81 20.97 23.28
N GLY A 35 19.66 20.62 22.30
CA GLY A 35 19.67 21.22 20.96
C GLY A 35 18.74 20.56 19.94
N VAL A 36 18.14 19.41 20.28
CA VAL A 36 17.34 18.61 19.35
C VAL A 36 15.89 19.09 19.34
N LYS A 37 15.48 19.67 18.20
CA LYS A 37 14.09 20.08 17.95
C LYS A 37 13.32 18.96 17.24
N THR A 38 12.74 18.04 17.99
CA THR A 38 11.98 16.92 17.42
C THR A 38 10.47 17.14 17.42
N GLY A 39 9.94 18.08 18.20
CA GLY A 39 8.49 18.20 18.40
C GLY A 39 7.87 16.95 19.03
N THR A 40 6.54 16.86 19.06
CA THR A 40 5.84 15.64 19.52
C THR A 40 5.69 14.66 18.36
N HIS A 41 5.61 13.37 18.68
CA HIS A 41 5.36 12.35 17.66
C HIS A 41 4.06 12.59 16.89
N ASP A 42 3.00 13.05 17.58
CA ASP A 42 1.71 13.31 16.95
C ASP A 42 1.78 14.50 15.97
N ASN A 43 2.49 15.58 16.32
CA ASN A 43 2.72 16.71 15.41
C ASN A 43 3.53 16.28 14.20
N ASN A 44 4.59 15.49 14.40
CA ASN A 44 5.41 14.99 13.30
C ASN A 44 4.61 14.09 12.36
N ARG A 45 3.81 13.16 12.91
CA ARG A 45 2.93 12.31 12.11
C ARG A 45 1.90 13.13 11.32
N ALA A 46 1.29 14.14 11.94
CA ALA A 46 0.35 15.03 11.27
C ALA A 46 1.03 15.79 10.12
N ARG A 47 2.25 16.29 10.35
CA ARG A 47 3.02 17.02 9.33
C ARG A 47 3.45 16.11 8.18
N VAL A 48 3.95 14.91 8.47
CA VAL A 48 4.28 13.89 7.45
C VAL A 48 3.06 13.53 6.62
N THR A 49 1.90 13.34 7.25
CA THR A 49 0.64 13.05 6.54
C THR A 49 0.30 14.18 5.58
N PHE A 50 0.39 15.43 6.04
CA PHE A 50 0.15 16.61 5.21
C PHE A 50 1.13 16.69 4.02
N LEU A 51 2.44 16.57 4.29
CA LEU A 51 3.49 16.69 3.27
C LEU A 51 3.47 15.55 2.25
N SER A 52 3.11 14.33 2.68
CA SER A 52 3.01 13.17 1.78
C SER A 52 1.90 13.29 0.74
N GLY A 53 0.87 14.10 1.03
CA GLY A 53 -0.34 14.18 0.20
C GLY A 53 -1.18 12.90 0.17
N ILE A 54 -0.82 11.86 0.94
CA ILE A 54 -1.53 10.58 0.98
C ILE A 54 -2.68 10.70 1.98
N LYS A 55 -3.92 10.63 1.48
CA LYS A 55 -5.14 10.65 2.30
C LYS A 55 -5.78 9.28 2.36
N PRO A 56 -6.01 8.71 3.56
CA PRO A 56 -6.78 7.48 3.70
C PRO A 56 -8.21 7.68 3.18
N THR A 57 -8.69 6.73 2.38
CA THR A 57 -10.09 6.63 1.97
C THR A 57 -10.80 5.63 2.86
N ARG A 58 -12.00 5.94 3.33
CA ARG A 58 -12.80 5.04 4.18
C ARG A 58 -13.90 4.42 3.33
N TYR A 59 -14.01 3.10 3.40
CA TYR A 59 -15.08 2.35 2.76
C TYR A 59 -15.90 1.64 3.82
N ASP A 60 -17.23 1.71 3.69
CA ASP A 60 -18.12 0.95 4.55
C ASP A 60 -17.95 -0.54 4.26
N CYS A 61 -17.98 -1.35 5.30
CA CYS A 61 -17.84 -2.79 5.17
C CYS A 61 -18.83 -3.53 6.07
N CYS A 62 -19.12 -4.77 5.68
CA CYS A 62 -19.93 -5.65 6.51
C CYS A 62 -19.27 -5.83 7.88
N ALA A 63 -20.07 -5.97 8.95
CA ALA A 63 -19.59 -6.24 10.30
C ALA A 63 -18.61 -7.43 10.35
N ASP A 64 -18.90 -8.48 9.59
CA ASP A 64 -18.08 -9.69 9.47
C ASP A 64 -17.00 -9.58 8.38
N SER A 65 -16.83 -8.41 7.77
CA SER A 65 -15.87 -8.13 6.69
C SER A 65 -16.09 -8.95 5.41
N CYS A 66 -17.30 -9.50 5.19
CA CYS A 66 -17.60 -10.29 3.99
C CYS A 66 -17.44 -9.49 2.68
N VAL A 67 -17.85 -8.21 2.70
CA VAL A 67 -17.80 -7.32 1.54
C VAL A 67 -17.49 -5.89 1.97
N LEU A 68 -16.91 -5.12 1.04
CA LEU A 68 -16.95 -3.66 1.04
C LEU A 68 -18.18 -3.19 0.26
N PHE A 69 -18.88 -2.18 0.76
CA PHE A 69 -20.01 -1.54 0.10
C PHE A 69 -19.51 -0.47 -0.88
N VAL A 70 -18.87 -0.93 -1.96
CA VAL A 70 -18.28 -0.10 -3.03
C VAL A 70 -18.59 -0.70 -4.39
N GLY A 71 -18.58 0.11 -5.46
CA GLY A 71 -18.85 -0.32 -6.82
C GLY A 71 -20.23 -0.98 -6.92
N ARG A 72 -20.27 -2.25 -7.34
CA ARG A 72 -21.53 -3.01 -7.47
C ARG A 72 -22.35 -3.13 -6.18
N HIS A 73 -21.73 -2.98 -5.00
CA HIS A 73 -22.41 -3.08 -3.71
C HIS A 73 -22.70 -1.72 -3.06
N GLU A 74 -22.38 -0.60 -3.73
CA GLU A 74 -22.48 0.75 -3.17
C GLU A 74 -23.89 1.12 -2.72
N LYS A 75 -24.92 0.62 -3.42
CA LYS A 75 -26.33 0.90 -3.15
C LYS A 75 -26.99 -0.12 -2.21
N LEU A 76 -26.23 -1.07 -1.66
CA LEU A 76 -26.78 -2.10 -0.77
C LEU A 76 -26.75 -1.64 0.69
N ASP A 77 -27.88 -1.81 1.38
CA ASP A 77 -28.01 -1.56 2.82
C ASP A 77 -27.81 -2.82 3.67
N LYS A 78 -27.77 -4.00 3.03
CA LYS A 78 -27.53 -5.29 3.67
C LYS A 78 -26.46 -6.05 2.92
N CYS A 79 -25.63 -6.77 3.67
CA CYS A 79 -24.60 -7.62 3.09
C CYS A 79 -25.27 -8.75 2.27
N PRO A 80 -24.90 -8.93 0.99
CA PRO A 80 -25.46 -10.00 0.16
C PRO A 80 -25.04 -11.40 0.62
N THR A 81 -24.00 -11.51 1.46
CA THR A 81 -23.46 -12.79 1.93
C THR A 81 -24.07 -13.23 3.27
N CYS A 82 -24.14 -12.33 4.26
CA CYS A 82 -24.60 -12.68 5.61
C CYS A 82 -25.87 -11.92 6.06
N ALA A 83 -26.49 -11.16 5.17
CA ALA A 83 -27.71 -10.36 5.39
C ALA A 83 -27.64 -9.29 6.49
N LYS A 84 -26.49 -9.12 7.16
CA LYS A 84 -26.28 -8.08 8.18
C LYS A 84 -26.41 -6.69 7.58
N ALA A 85 -26.97 -5.77 8.37
CA ALA A 85 -27.13 -4.38 7.99
C ALA A 85 -25.78 -3.68 7.82
N ARG A 86 -25.72 -2.77 6.84
CA ARG A 86 -24.60 -1.85 6.61
C ARG A 86 -24.55 -0.76 7.66
N TYR A 87 -25.72 -0.27 8.08
CA TYR A 87 -25.87 0.87 8.96
C TYR A 87 -26.44 0.47 10.33
N THR A 88 -26.08 1.22 11.37
CA THR A 88 -26.74 1.20 12.69
C THR A 88 -28.07 1.94 12.62
N GLU A 89 -28.87 1.87 13.69
CA GLU A 89 -30.13 2.61 13.81
C GLU A 89 -29.94 4.14 13.65
N ASP A 90 -28.78 4.65 14.06
CA ASP A 90 -28.39 6.07 13.88
C ASP A 90 -27.95 6.43 12.45
N GLY A 91 -28.05 5.51 11.49
CA GLY A 91 -27.64 5.73 10.10
C GLY A 91 -26.12 5.74 9.87
N LYS A 92 -25.31 5.32 10.86
CA LYS A 92 -23.85 5.26 10.72
C LYS A 92 -23.39 3.90 10.20
N PRO A 93 -22.35 3.82 9.36
CA PRO A 93 -21.80 2.53 8.95
C PRO A 93 -21.38 1.70 10.15
N VAL A 94 -21.78 0.43 10.19
CA VAL A 94 -21.44 -0.50 11.30
C VAL A 94 -19.93 -0.71 11.40
N LYS A 95 -19.24 -0.77 10.26
CA LYS A 95 -17.79 -0.92 10.18
C LYS A 95 -17.25 -0.19 8.96
N GLN A 96 -16.04 0.36 9.10
CA GLN A 96 -15.32 0.99 8.00
C GLN A 96 -13.92 0.43 7.87
N PHE A 97 -13.48 0.21 6.63
CA PHE A 97 -12.12 -0.14 6.25
C PHE A 97 -11.39 1.12 5.77
N ALA A 98 -10.21 1.38 6.31
CA ALA A 98 -9.34 2.46 5.86
C ALA A 98 -8.37 1.95 4.80
N TYR A 99 -8.50 2.47 3.58
CA TYR A 99 -7.65 2.18 2.44
C TYR A 99 -6.65 3.32 2.21
N LEU A 100 -5.39 2.98 1.99
CA LEU A 100 -4.38 3.93 1.50
C LEU A 100 -4.27 3.83 -0.02
N PRO A 101 -4.69 4.85 -0.78
CA PRO A 101 -4.69 4.82 -2.24
C PRO A 101 -3.33 4.44 -2.83
N ILE A 102 -3.34 3.44 -3.72
CA ILE A 102 -2.10 2.94 -4.36
C ILE A 102 -1.58 3.89 -5.43
N ILE A 103 -2.45 4.49 -6.23
CA ILE A 103 -2.08 5.38 -7.34
C ILE A 103 -1.14 6.53 -6.91
N PRO A 104 -1.46 7.35 -5.88
CA PRO A 104 -0.56 8.42 -5.48
C PRO A 104 0.78 7.91 -4.93
N ARG A 105 0.81 6.69 -4.38
CA ARG A 105 2.05 6.05 -3.92
C ARG A 105 2.92 5.64 -5.10
N LEU A 106 2.33 5.06 -6.15
CA LEU A 106 3.05 4.74 -7.38
C LEU A 106 3.61 6.00 -8.03
N ILE A 107 2.81 7.08 -8.13
CA ILE A 107 3.29 8.38 -8.62
C ILE A 107 4.47 8.89 -7.78
N ALA A 108 4.40 8.78 -6.45
CA ALA A 108 5.47 9.22 -5.57
C ALA A 108 6.79 8.45 -5.81
N LEU A 109 6.73 7.16 -6.13
CA LEU A 109 7.93 6.36 -6.46
C LEU A 109 8.67 6.88 -7.70
N TYR A 110 7.97 7.47 -8.67
CA TYR A 110 8.61 8.07 -9.86
C TYR A 110 9.01 9.54 -9.68
N LYS A 111 8.57 10.20 -8.61
CA LYS A 111 8.92 11.61 -8.34
C LYS A 111 10.31 11.78 -7.71
N ASN A 112 10.85 10.75 -7.08
CA ASN A 112 12.19 10.76 -6.54
C ASN A 112 13.11 9.97 -7.48
N GLU A 113 14.23 10.57 -7.87
CA GLU A 113 15.15 9.99 -8.85
C GLU A 113 15.68 8.60 -8.43
N ALA A 114 16.12 8.48 -7.18
CA ALA A 114 16.67 7.22 -6.68
C ALA A 114 15.62 6.10 -6.64
N THR A 115 14.37 6.40 -6.24
CA THR A 115 13.30 5.40 -6.24
C THR A 115 12.79 5.11 -7.65
N ALA A 116 12.81 6.09 -8.55
CA ALA A 116 12.40 5.94 -9.94
C ALA A 116 13.35 5.00 -10.69
N GLN A 117 14.67 5.18 -10.51
CA GLN A 117 15.68 4.28 -11.08
C GLN A 117 15.46 2.82 -10.66
N ARG A 118 15.11 2.58 -9.39
CA ARG A 118 14.81 1.24 -8.89
C ARG A 118 13.58 0.61 -9.53
N GLN A 119 12.64 1.39 -10.07
CA GLN A 119 11.46 0.83 -10.74
C GLN A 119 11.81 0.13 -12.06
N PHE A 120 12.96 0.42 -12.66
CA PHE A 120 13.42 -0.23 -13.90
C PHE A 120 13.96 -1.65 -13.69
N TYR A 121 14.17 -2.07 -12.45
CA TYR A 121 14.69 -3.40 -12.11
C TYR A 121 13.96 -4.53 -12.86
N ARG A 122 12.63 -4.44 -12.99
CA ARG A 122 11.86 -5.49 -13.68
C ARG A 122 12.28 -5.63 -15.15
N ASP A 123 12.40 -4.51 -15.86
CA ASP A 123 12.83 -4.50 -17.25
C ASP A 123 14.29 -4.97 -17.40
N GLU A 124 15.18 -4.49 -16.54
CA GLU A 124 16.60 -4.89 -16.51
C GLU A 124 16.77 -6.40 -16.24
N ALA A 125 16.06 -6.93 -15.25
CA ALA A 125 16.07 -8.35 -14.92
C ALA A 125 15.45 -9.20 -16.05
N THR A 126 14.42 -8.69 -16.73
CA THR A 126 13.80 -9.38 -17.89
C THR A 126 14.80 -9.57 -19.04
N LYS A 127 15.69 -8.59 -19.25
CA LYS A 127 16.74 -8.60 -20.30
C LYS A 127 17.91 -9.53 -19.97
N THR A 128 18.20 -9.74 -18.70
CA THR A 128 19.29 -10.61 -18.21
C THR A 128 18.81 -12.03 -17.91
N TYR A 129 17.68 -12.44 -18.48
CA TYR A 129 17.10 -13.78 -18.35
C TYR A 129 18.09 -14.87 -18.77
N GLN A 130 18.20 -15.91 -17.93
CA GLN A 130 18.99 -17.10 -18.19
C GLN A 130 18.08 -18.31 -18.12
N ARG A 131 18.10 -19.13 -19.17
CA ARG A 131 17.33 -20.38 -19.20
C ARG A 131 17.80 -21.29 -18.06
N ASP A 132 16.86 -22.04 -17.48
CA ASP A 132 17.09 -23.00 -16.40
C ASP A 132 17.61 -22.41 -15.07
N THR A 133 17.49 -21.08 -14.90
CA THR A 133 17.87 -20.38 -13.66
C THR A 133 16.69 -19.57 -13.14
N LEU A 134 16.31 -19.79 -11.89
CA LEU A 134 15.21 -19.06 -11.22
C LEU A 134 15.78 -18.16 -10.12
N ARG A 135 15.86 -16.85 -10.37
CA ARG A 135 16.36 -15.85 -9.40
C ARG A 135 15.23 -15.04 -8.78
N ASP A 136 14.20 -14.77 -9.57
CA ASP A 136 13.06 -13.94 -9.18
C ASP A 136 11.79 -14.37 -9.93
N TYR A 137 10.64 -13.78 -9.61
CA TYR A 137 9.35 -14.05 -10.28
C TYR A 137 9.39 -13.78 -11.79
N ILE A 138 10.31 -12.93 -12.24
CA ILE A 138 10.53 -12.53 -13.64
C ILE A 138 11.07 -13.70 -14.48
N ASP A 139 11.78 -14.64 -13.86
CA ASP A 139 12.32 -15.82 -14.52
C ASP A 139 11.25 -16.93 -14.67
N GLY A 140 10.13 -16.83 -13.94
CA GLY A 140 9.06 -17.83 -13.94
C GLY A 140 8.27 -17.85 -15.26
N ASP A 141 7.89 -19.05 -15.70
CA ASP A 141 7.22 -19.28 -16.99
C ASP A 141 5.99 -18.39 -17.18
N HIS A 142 5.19 -18.20 -16.13
CA HIS A 142 4.00 -17.36 -16.20
C HIS A 142 4.31 -15.90 -16.59
N TYR A 143 5.35 -15.31 -15.98
CA TYR A 143 5.75 -13.94 -16.33
C TYR A 143 6.29 -13.90 -17.78
N ARG A 144 7.09 -14.91 -18.17
CA ARG A 144 7.64 -15.00 -19.53
C ARG A 144 6.56 -15.15 -20.60
N GLU A 145 5.52 -15.94 -20.34
CA GLU A 145 4.35 -16.06 -21.21
C GLU A 145 3.61 -14.73 -21.36
N LEU A 146 3.43 -13.98 -20.27
CA LEU A 146 2.75 -12.69 -20.30
C LEU A 146 3.43 -11.68 -21.24
N LEU A 147 4.78 -11.65 -21.30
CA LEU A 147 5.53 -10.77 -22.21
C LEU A 147 5.13 -10.91 -23.69
N HIS A 148 4.59 -12.08 -24.06
CA HIS A 148 4.16 -12.38 -25.42
C HIS A 148 2.65 -12.21 -25.64
N LYS A 149 1.88 -11.92 -24.58
CA LYS A 149 0.42 -11.80 -24.63
C LYS A 149 -0.02 -10.35 -24.80
N GLU A 150 -0.99 -10.12 -25.68
CA GLU A 150 -1.63 -8.81 -25.85
C GLU A 150 -2.60 -8.51 -24.71
N VAL A 151 -2.58 -7.27 -24.23
CA VAL A 151 -3.48 -6.81 -23.18
C VAL A 151 -4.88 -6.60 -23.75
N HIS A 152 -5.87 -7.20 -23.09
CA HIS A 152 -7.28 -7.08 -23.42
C HIS A 152 -8.04 -6.46 -22.25
N LEU A 153 -8.92 -5.50 -22.53
CA LEU A 153 -9.85 -4.93 -21.55
C LEU A 153 -11.28 -5.16 -22.05
N ASP A 154 -12.11 -5.80 -21.22
CA ASP A 154 -13.49 -6.17 -21.59
C ASP A 154 -13.61 -6.90 -22.95
N GLY A 155 -12.60 -7.73 -23.26
CA GLY A 155 -12.52 -8.49 -24.51
C GLY A 155 -11.96 -7.72 -25.71
N LEU A 156 -11.65 -6.43 -25.57
CA LEU A 156 -11.09 -5.60 -26.63
C LEU A 156 -9.56 -5.53 -26.52
N PRO A 157 -8.81 -5.75 -27.62
CA PRO A 157 -7.35 -5.63 -27.61
C PRO A 157 -6.94 -4.16 -27.49
N LEU A 158 -5.94 -3.89 -26.65
CA LEU A 158 -5.42 -2.53 -26.45
C LEU A 158 -4.23 -2.19 -27.36
N GLY A 159 -3.76 -3.14 -28.19
CA GLY A 159 -2.67 -2.92 -29.15
C GLY A 159 -1.26 -2.94 -28.56
N TYR A 160 -1.09 -3.41 -27.33
CA TYR A 160 0.22 -3.59 -26.69
C TYR A 160 0.26 -4.86 -25.84
N ARG A 161 1.47 -5.38 -25.62
CA ARG A 161 1.71 -6.59 -24.81
C ARG A 161 1.92 -6.25 -23.34
N PHE A 162 1.73 -7.23 -22.45
CA PHE A 162 2.06 -7.02 -21.04
C PHE A 162 3.54 -6.68 -20.86
N PHE A 163 3.81 -5.70 -20.00
CA PHE A 163 5.17 -5.25 -19.65
C PHE A 163 6.00 -4.75 -20.85
N ALA A 164 5.33 -4.21 -21.88
CA ALA A 164 5.99 -3.66 -23.06
C ALA A 164 6.75 -2.34 -22.76
N ASP A 165 6.36 -1.59 -21.72
CA ASP A 165 7.05 -0.38 -21.30
C ASP A 165 7.98 -0.68 -20.12
N MET A 166 9.21 -0.15 -20.17
CA MET A 166 10.18 -0.30 -19.06
C MET A 166 9.64 0.25 -17.73
N ARG A 167 8.67 1.17 -17.77
CA ARG A 167 8.00 1.81 -16.63
C ARG A 167 6.75 1.08 -16.16
N ASP A 168 6.35 -0.02 -16.80
CA ASP A 168 5.21 -0.81 -16.31
C ASP A 168 5.49 -1.26 -14.85
N ILE A 169 4.48 -1.72 -14.12
CA ILE A 169 4.68 -2.19 -12.75
C ILE A 169 3.96 -3.52 -12.59
N ALA A 170 4.68 -4.55 -12.17
CA ALA A 170 4.08 -5.84 -11.80
C ALA A 170 3.58 -5.76 -10.35
N LEU A 171 2.26 -5.88 -10.15
CA LEU A 171 1.65 -5.92 -8.83
C LEU A 171 1.28 -7.36 -8.49
N GLY A 172 2.00 -7.96 -7.54
CA GLY A 172 1.68 -9.26 -6.97
C GLY A 172 0.78 -9.12 -5.75
N LEU A 173 -0.32 -9.87 -5.72
CA LEU A 173 -1.16 -10.03 -4.53
C LEU A 173 -0.94 -11.45 -3.98
N SER A 174 -0.41 -11.54 -2.77
CA SER A 174 -0.38 -12.78 -2.01
C SER A 174 -1.35 -12.67 -0.84
N THR A 175 -2.20 -13.66 -0.68
CA THR A 175 -3.12 -13.79 0.46
C THR A 175 -2.65 -14.97 1.30
N ASP A 176 -2.58 -14.80 2.62
CA ASP A 176 -2.31 -15.93 3.51
C ASP A 176 -3.35 -17.04 3.27
N GLY A 177 -2.85 -18.27 3.21
CA GLY A 177 -3.55 -19.43 2.73
C GLY A 177 -4.85 -19.69 3.48
N PHE A 178 -5.86 -20.08 2.72
CA PHE A 178 -7.09 -20.71 3.20
C PHE A 178 -6.76 -21.73 4.30
N ALA A 179 -7.04 -21.43 5.57
CA ALA A 179 -6.83 -22.38 6.66
C ALA A 179 -7.77 -23.59 6.46
N PRO A 180 -7.29 -24.78 6.06
CA PRO A 180 -8.17 -25.92 5.77
C PRO A 180 -8.85 -26.45 7.04
N PHE A 181 -8.34 -26.05 8.22
CA PHE A 181 -8.81 -26.50 9.52
C PHE A 181 -9.38 -25.33 10.32
N LYS A 182 -10.68 -25.43 10.62
CA LYS A 182 -11.58 -24.42 11.21
C LYS A 182 -11.24 -23.94 12.64
N LYS A 183 -10.02 -24.12 13.16
CA LYS A 183 -9.67 -23.79 14.55
C LYS A 183 -8.19 -23.46 14.75
N ARG A 184 -7.75 -22.24 14.45
CA ARG A 184 -6.68 -21.58 15.23
C ARG A 184 -7.05 -20.11 15.44
N LYS A 185 -7.04 -19.67 16.72
CA LYS A 185 -7.34 -18.29 17.17
C LYS A 185 -6.09 -17.39 17.19
N GLN A 186 -4.97 -17.85 16.66
CA GLN A 186 -3.74 -17.07 16.57
C GLN A 186 -3.08 -17.35 15.23
N THR A 187 -2.80 -16.28 14.50
CA THR A 187 -1.97 -16.26 13.30
C THR A 187 -0.56 -15.90 13.75
N CYS A 188 0.44 -16.63 13.26
CA CYS A 188 1.85 -16.31 13.46
C CYS A 188 2.23 -15.05 12.68
#